data_AF-A0A7Y6EZK6-F1
#
_entry.id   AF-A0A7Y6EZK6-F1
#
_cell.length_a   1.000
_cell.length_b   1.000
_cell.length_c   1.000
_cell.angle_alpha   90.00
_cell.angle_beta   90.00
_cell.angle_gamma   90.00
#
_symmetry.space_group_name_H-M   'P 1'
#
loop_
_entity.id
_entity.type
_entity.pdbx_description
1 polymer ?
#
loop_
_entity_poly.entity_id
_entity_poly.type
_entity_poly.pdbx_seq_one_letter_code
_entity_poly.pdbx_strand_id
1 'polypeptide(L)'
;MGKTLFELVNEVESEATFMDFLLELSKDREEQTDEWQNDSIESFLEAAARWGQDSVDGLRHYEKSDNPWERCAQILYMGKIYE
;
A
#
# COMPACT_ATOMS: atom_id res chain seq x y z
N MET A 1 7.29 18.72 -8.54
CA MET A 1 6.29 18.09 -7.64
C MET A 1 6.66 16.62 -7.63
N GLY A 2 6.94 16.05 -6.46
CA GLY A 2 7.24 14.61 -6.35
C GLY A 2 5.98 13.77 -6.64
N LYS A 3 6.15 12.49 -6.93
CA LYS A 3 5.03 11.56 -7.08
C LYS A 3 4.34 11.36 -5.72
N THR A 4 3.04 11.16 -5.74
CA THR A 4 2.24 10.77 -4.58
C THR A 4 2.48 9.30 -4.24
N LEU A 5 2.18 8.91 -3.00
CA LEU A 5 2.29 7.50 -2.59
C LEU A 5 1.38 6.58 -3.43
N PHE A 6 0.22 7.09 -3.86
CA PHE A 6 -0.69 6.39 -4.76
C PHE A 6 -0.11 6.20 -6.18
N GLU A 7 0.67 7.15 -6.68
CA GLU A 7 1.37 6.96 -7.95
C GLU A 7 2.50 5.93 -7.78
N LEU A 8 3.29 6.04 -6.71
CA LEU A 8 4.42 5.14 -6.44
C LEU A 8 4.01 3.68 -6.29
N VAL A 9 2.89 3.39 -5.61
CA VAL A 9 2.44 2.01 -5.41
C VAL A 9 2.10 1.29 -6.73
N ASN A 10 1.64 2.04 -7.74
CA ASN A 10 1.30 1.50 -9.07
C ASN A 10 2.50 1.49 -10.04
N GLU A 11 3.68 1.93 -9.59
CA GLU A 11 4.92 1.91 -10.38
C GLU A 11 5.95 0.90 -9.85
N VAL A 12 5.59 0.10 -8.84
CA VAL A 12 6.47 -0.94 -8.30
C VAL A 12 6.61 -2.07 -9.32
N GLU A 13 7.78 -2.16 -9.96
CA GLU A 13 8.07 -3.16 -10.99
C GLU A 13 9.10 -4.23 -10.55
N SER A 14 9.86 -3.95 -9.50
CA SER A 14 10.97 -4.78 -9.01
C SER A 14 11.11 -4.71 -7.49
N GLU A 15 11.97 -5.57 -6.94
CA GLU A 15 12.38 -5.52 -5.53
C GLU A 15 12.97 -4.16 -5.15
N ALA A 16 13.78 -3.55 -6.03
CA ALA A 16 14.39 -2.24 -5.77
C ALA A 16 13.31 -1.15 -5.62
N THR A 17 12.38 -1.07 -6.57
CA THR A 17 11.27 -0.11 -6.52
C THR A 17 10.30 -0.40 -5.37
N PHE A 18 10.18 -1.66 -4.95
CA PHE A 18 9.39 -2.03 -3.77
C PHE A 18 10.04 -1.51 -2.48
N MET A 19 11.37 -1.64 -2.35
CA MET A 19 12.10 -1.07 -1.23
C MET A 19 11.98 0.47 -1.19
N ASP A 20 12.07 1.13 -2.35
CA ASP A 20 11.84 2.58 -2.44
C ASP A 20 10.42 2.95 -1.98
N PHE A 21 9.40 2.19 -2.40
CA PHE A 21 8.02 2.39 -1.94
C PHE A 21 7.88 2.23 -0.42
N LEU A 22 8.52 1.24 0.21
CA LEU A 22 8.46 1.05 1.66
C LEU A 22 9.03 2.24 2.43
N LEU A 23 10.11 2.83 1.92
CA LEU A 23 10.72 4.02 2.53
C LEU A 23 9.80 5.24 2.41
N GLU A 24 9.17 5.44 1.25
CA GLU A 24 8.20 6.51 1.06
C GLU A 24 6.92 6.30 1.89
N LEU A 25 6.43 5.06 2.03
CA LEU A 25 5.31 4.72 2.92
C LEU A 25 5.63 5.01 4.39
N SER A 26 6.85 4.69 4.84
CA SER A 26 7.31 5.01 6.20
C SER A 26 7.36 6.52 6.42
N LYS A 27 7.89 7.27 5.46
CA LYS A 27 7.97 8.73 5.54
C LYS A 27 6.59 9.37 5.53
N ASP A 28 5.68 8.87 4.71
CA ASP A 28 4.29 9.30 4.65
C ASP A 28 3.58 9.13 6.01
N ARG A 29 3.85 8.04 6.74
CA ARG A 29 3.31 7.84 8.11
C ARG A 29 3.74 8.92 9.09
N GLU A 30 4.97 9.41 8.96
CA GLU A 30 5.53 10.45 9.83
C GLU A 30 5.01 11.84 9.47
N GLU A 31 4.85 12.13 8.18
CA GLU A 31 4.52 13.47 7.69
C GLU A 31 3.00 13.73 7.56
N GLN A 32 2.20 12.68 7.33
CA GLN A 32 0.78 12.78 6.99
C GLN A 32 -0.11 11.98 7.95
N THR A 33 0.17 12.03 9.25
CA THR A 33 -0.53 11.22 10.28
C THR A 33 -2.06 11.32 10.21
N ASP A 34 -2.59 12.47 9.85
CA ASP A 34 -4.03 12.75 9.81
C ASP A 34 -4.74 12.11 8.60
N GLU A 35 -3.97 11.63 7.60
CA GLU A 35 -4.51 10.91 6.43
C GLU A 35 -4.63 9.40 6.64
N TRP A 36 -4.06 8.87 7.73
CA TRP A 36 -4.02 7.44 8.01
C TRP A 36 -5.28 7.01 8.77
N GLN A 37 -5.97 5.99 8.27
CA GLN A 37 -7.10 5.38 8.98
C GLN A 37 -6.62 4.50 10.15
N ASN A 38 -5.42 3.93 10.02
CA ASN A 38 -4.84 3.00 10.99
C ASN A 38 -3.61 3.62 11.66
N ASP A 39 -3.71 3.91 12.96
CA ASP A 39 -2.70 4.66 13.72
C ASP A 39 -1.69 3.77 14.48
N SER A 40 -1.97 2.48 14.61
CA SER A 40 -1.11 1.47 15.23
C SER A 40 -0.53 0.50 14.19
N ILE A 41 0.57 -0.19 14.54
CA ILE A 41 1.15 -1.20 13.63
C ILE A 41 0.21 -2.40 13.47
N GLU A 42 -0.50 -2.78 14.54
CA GLU A 42 -1.47 -3.85 14.55
C GLU A 42 -2.63 -3.54 13.60
N SER A 43 -3.28 -2.39 13.75
CA SER A 43 -4.40 -2.00 12.87
C SER A 43 -3.99 -1.84 11.42
N PHE A 44 -2.80 -1.29 11.16
CA PHE A 44 -2.25 -1.18 9.81
C PHE A 44 -2.07 -2.55 9.13
N LEU A 45 -1.45 -3.51 9.82
CA LEU A 45 -1.22 -4.85 9.29
C LEU A 45 -2.51 -5.65 9.13
N GLU A 46 -3.46 -5.50 10.07
CA GLU A 46 -4.78 -6.13 9.99
C GLU A 46 -5.58 -5.61 8.79
N ALA A 47 -5.61 -4.29 8.59
CA ALA A 47 -6.29 -3.65 7.46
C ALA A 47 -5.66 -4.07 6.12
N ALA A 48 -4.32 -4.06 6.02
CA ALA A 48 -3.60 -4.56 4.85
C ALA A 48 -3.96 -6.01 4.54
N ALA A 49 -3.96 -6.89 5.55
CA ALA A 49 -4.29 -8.30 5.40
C ALA A 49 -5.75 -8.52 4.97
N ARG A 50 -6.71 -7.80 5.60
CA ARG A 50 -8.14 -7.86 5.24
C ARG A 50 -8.36 -7.47 3.79
N TRP A 51 -7.82 -6.32 3.35
CA TRP A 51 -7.95 -5.92 1.96
C TRP A 51 -7.25 -6.90 1.00
N GLY A 52 -6.09 -7.43 1.39
CA GLY A 52 -5.38 -8.44 0.62
C GLY A 52 -6.20 -9.71 0.38
N GLN A 53 -7.03 -10.11 1.36
CA GLN A 53 -7.98 -11.22 1.24
C GLN A 53 -9.18 -10.83 0.38
N ASP A 54 -9.80 -9.67 0.64
CA ASP A 54 -10.98 -9.20 -0.07
C ASP A 54 -10.71 -8.99 -1.57
N SER A 55 -9.46 -8.65 -1.93
CA SER A 55 -9.02 -8.40 -3.31
C SER A 55 -8.24 -9.55 -3.95
N VAL A 56 -8.26 -10.76 -3.37
CA VAL A 56 -7.45 -11.90 -3.86
C VAL A 56 -7.77 -12.29 -5.31
N ASP A 57 -9.01 -12.07 -5.73
CA ASP A 57 -9.54 -12.30 -7.08
C ASP A 57 -9.79 -10.98 -7.85
N GLY A 58 -9.24 -9.86 -7.37
CA GLY A 58 -9.56 -8.51 -7.84
C GLY A 58 -10.85 -7.95 -7.23
N LEU A 59 -11.17 -6.70 -7.56
CA LEU A 59 -12.42 -6.03 -7.17
C LEU A 59 -13.01 -5.29 -8.38
N ARG A 60 -14.23 -4.76 -8.25
CA ARG A 60 -14.92 -4.02 -9.32
C ARG A 60 -14.08 -2.89 -9.96
N HIS A 61 -13.21 -2.25 -9.16
CA HIS A 61 -12.39 -1.12 -9.58
C HIS A 61 -10.89 -1.35 -9.32
N TYR A 62 -10.50 -2.61 -9.13
CA TYR A 62 -9.12 -2.98 -8.87
C TYR A 62 -8.81 -4.29 -9.61
N GLU A 63 -7.86 -4.21 -10.53
CA GLU A 63 -7.28 -5.39 -11.17
C GLU A 63 -6.06 -5.81 -10.36
N LYS A 64 -6.03 -7.09 -9.97
CA LYS A 64 -4.91 -7.62 -9.20
C LYS A 64 -3.67 -7.69 -10.10
N SER A 65 -2.57 -7.08 -9.65
CA SER A 65 -1.30 -7.21 -10.35
C SER A 65 -0.76 -8.64 -10.30
N ASP A 66 -0.27 -9.12 -11.44
CA ASP A 66 0.50 -10.36 -11.55
C ASP A 66 1.95 -10.18 -11.06
N ASN A 67 2.42 -8.94 -10.88
CA ASN A 67 3.71 -8.65 -10.28
C ASN A 67 3.61 -8.83 -8.75
N PRO A 68 4.35 -9.78 -8.15
CA PRO A 68 4.28 -9.99 -6.71
C PRO A 68 4.76 -8.77 -5.91
N TRP A 69 5.71 -7.99 -6.42
CA TRP A 69 6.22 -6.81 -5.74
C TRP A 69 5.18 -5.69 -5.70
N GLU A 70 4.54 -5.42 -6.84
CA GLU A 70 3.44 -4.47 -6.92
C GLU A 70 2.27 -4.91 -6.03
N ARG A 71 1.93 -6.21 -6.06
CA ARG A 71 0.88 -6.75 -5.22
C ARG A 71 1.19 -6.58 -3.73
N CYS A 72 2.43 -6.82 -3.30
CA CYS A 72 2.86 -6.55 -1.93
C CYS A 72 2.75 -5.07 -1.57
N ALA A 73 3.17 -4.18 -2.48
CA ALA A 73 3.06 -2.73 -2.29
C ALA A 73 1.61 -2.28 -2.12
N GLN A 74 0.71 -2.75 -3.00
CA GLN A 74 -0.72 -2.45 -2.96
C GLN A 74 -1.37 -2.93 -1.67
N ILE A 75 -1.03 -4.14 -1.21
CA ILE A 75 -1.52 -4.66 0.08
C ILE A 75 -1.10 -3.74 1.24
N LEU A 76 0.18 -3.34 1.29
CA LEU A 76 0.67 -2.47 2.36
C LEU A 76 0.11 -1.05 2.27
N TYR A 77 -0.04 -0.49 1.07
CA TYR A 77 -0.70 0.79 0.85
C TYR A 77 -2.12 0.79 1.41
N MET A 78 -2.86 -0.31 1.22
CA MET A 78 -4.23 -0.42 1.75
C MET A 78 -4.26 -0.50 3.28
N GLY A 79 -3.16 -0.87 3.95
CA GLY A 79 -3.03 -0.68 5.39
C GLY A 79 -3.13 0.79 5.84
N LYS A 80 -2.77 1.76 4.99
CA LYS A 80 -2.94 3.20 5.28
C LYS A 80 -4.41 3.62 5.28
N ILE A 81 -5.21 3.13 4.32
CA ILE A 81 -6.51 3.71 3.98
C ILE A 81 -7.74 2.79 4.14
N TYR A 82 -7.56 1.48 4.35
CA TYR A 82 -8.66 0.53 4.51
C TYR A 82 -9.13 0.46 5.97
N GLU A 83 -10.46 0.40 6.16
CA GLU A 83 -11.14 0.33 7.48
C GLU A 83 -11.36 -1.10 8.01
#